data_AF-A0AAV2YMV4-F1
#
_entry.id   AF-A0AAV2YMV4-F1
#
_cell.length_a   1.000
_cell.length_b   1.000
_cell.length_c   1.000
_cell.angle_alpha   90.00
_cell.angle_beta   90.00
_cell.angle_gamma   90.00
#
_symmetry.space_group_name_H-M   'P 1'
#
loop_
_entity.id
_entity.type
_entity.pdbx_description
1 polymer ?
#
loop_
_entity_poly.entity_id
_entity_poly.type
_entity_poly.pdbx_seq_one_letter_code
_entity_poly.pdbx_strand_id
1 'polypeptide(L)'
;MIGSVYKIVCSQSDICYVGSTFNLLKHRMSGHRSNLKRWEEGKATSEVAIYPYFKKYGPYEFKILLIKQYEVADRAQLLAYETLWINKFKKTCVNKLPPFGLLERKNRERAQKDIMTLIKMYLMRNASNTTSYKKIGLYKMPIVNVAVMTNLEGKHIT
;
A
#
# COMPACT_ATOMS: atom_id res chain seq x y z
N MET A 1 -3.65 7.94 -22.34
CA MET A 1 -2.43 8.67 -21.90
C MET A 1 -1.23 7.76 -22.04
N ILE A 2 -0.04 8.27 -22.40
CA ILE A 2 1.17 7.43 -22.46
C ILE A 2 1.91 7.54 -21.12
N GLY A 3 2.00 6.43 -20.41
CA GLY A 3 2.76 6.30 -19.16
C GLY A 3 4.07 5.54 -19.38
N SER A 4 5.12 5.92 -18.67
CA SER A 4 6.44 5.25 -18.71
C SER A 4 6.69 4.49 -17.42
N VAL A 5 7.06 3.21 -17.52
CA VAL A 5 7.65 2.46 -16.41
C VAL A 5 9.17 2.45 -16.61
N TYR A 6 9.90 2.74 -15.54
CA TYR A 6 11.35 2.87 -15.55
C TYR A 6 11.99 2.12 -14.38
N LYS A 7 13.30 1.89 -14.49
CA LYS A 7 14.13 1.50 -13.34
C LYS A 7 15.24 2.51 -13.11
N ILE A 8 15.61 2.70 -11.86
CA ILE A 8 16.83 3.37 -11.43
C ILE A 8 17.81 2.26 -11.04
N VAL A 9 19.00 2.27 -11.65
CA VAL A 9 20.07 1.28 -11.42
C VAL A 9 21.31 1.96 -10.87
N CYS A 10 22.06 1.25 -10.03
CA CYS A 10 23.34 1.70 -9.47
C CYS A 10 24.50 1.20 -10.35
N SER A 11 25.53 2.03 -10.57
CA SER A 11 26.80 1.60 -11.19
C SER A 11 27.60 0.66 -10.29
N GLN A 12 27.42 0.74 -8.98
CA GLN A 12 28.24 0.08 -7.96
C GLN A 12 27.57 -1.15 -7.32
N SER A 13 26.33 -1.47 -7.69
CA SER A 13 25.61 -2.64 -7.16
C SER A 13 24.46 -3.07 -8.06
N ASP A 14 24.03 -4.33 -7.91
CA ASP A 14 22.94 -4.90 -8.70
C ASP A 14 21.54 -4.44 -8.29
N ILE A 15 21.44 -3.54 -7.31
CA ILE A 15 20.14 -3.06 -6.84
C ILE A 15 19.42 -2.26 -7.92
N CYS A 16 18.09 -2.33 -7.89
CA CYS A 16 17.28 -1.45 -8.72
C CYS A 16 16.07 -0.91 -7.96
N TYR A 17 15.57 0.25 -8.38
CA TYR A 17 14.28 0.77 -7.97
C TYR A 17 13.38 0.87 -9.19
N VAL A 18 12.16 0.38 -9.10
CA VAL A 18 11.17 0.47 -10.17
C VAL A 18 10.13 1.51 -9.80
N GLY A 19 9.79 2.36 -10.77
CA GLY A 19 8.72 3.33 -10.61
C GLY A 19 8.07 3.64 -11.96
N SER A 20 6.96 4.38 -11.91
CA SER A 20 6.26 4.88 -13.10
C SER A 20 6.07 6.38 -13.09
N THR A 21 5.85 6.96 -14.27
CA THR A 21 5.60 8.40 -14.42
C THR A 21 4.89 8.72 -15.73
N PHE A 22 4.14 9.82 -15.75
CA PHE A 22 3.65 10.47 -16.97
C PHE A 22 4.58 11.61 -17.44
N ASN A 23 5.62 11.94 -16.67
CA ASN A 23 6.59 12.97 -17.02
C ASN A 23 7.77 12.36 -17.78
N LEU A 24 8.61 13.21 -18.39
CA LEU A 24 9.88 12.75 -18.96
C LEU A 24 10.80 12.18 -17.87
N LEU A 25 11.56 11.14 -18.20
CA LEU A 25 12.47 10.47 -17.26
C LEU A 25 13.51 11.44 -16.65
N LYS A 26 14.01 12.41 -17.43
CA LYS A 26 14.92 13.45 -16.93
C LYS A 26 14.32 14.25 -15.77
N HIS A 27 13.05 14.64 -15.89
CA HIS A 27 12.34 15.39 -14.85
C HIS A 27 12.06 14.50 -13.64
N ARG A 28 11.73 13.22 -13.87
CA ARG A 28 11.53 12.26 -12.79
C ARG A 28 12.80 12.02 -11.98
N MET A 29 13.96 11.88 -12.64
CA MET A 29 15.25 11.74 -11.96
C MET A 29 15.63 13.01 -11.20
N SER A 30 15.44 14.19 -11.80
CA SER A 30 15.63 15.47 -11.09
C SER A 30 14.75 15.53 -9.84
N GLY A 31 13.48 15.11 -9.92
CA GLY A 31 12.58 15.06 -8.79
C GLY A 31 13.05 14.13 -7.66
N HIS A 32 13.58 12.96 -8.00
CA HIS A 32 14.19 12.05 -7.01
C HIS A 32 15.37 12.70 -6.28
N ARG A 33 16.26 13.40 -7.00
CA ARG A 33 17.40 14.11 -6.40
C ARG A 33 16.98 15.29 -5.52
N SER A 34 16.02 16.10 -5.98
CA SER A 34 15.49 17.21 -5.18
C SER A 34 14.78 16.72 -3.93
N ASN A 35 14.03 15.62 -4.02
CA ASN A 35 13.35 15.03 -2.88
C ASN A 35 14.31 14.35 -1.90
N LEU A 36 15.42 13.78 -2.37
CA LEU A 36 16.49 13.29 -1.50
C LEU A 36 17.00 14.42 -0.60
N LYS A 37 17.33 15.58 -1.18
CA LYS A 37 17.78 16.76 -0.40
C LYS A 37 16.75 17.16 0.66
N ARG A 38 15.46 17.19 0.32
CA ARG A 38 14.39 17.47 1.29
C ARG A 38 14.30 16.42 2.39
N TRP A 39 14.53 15.16 2.08
CA TRP A 39 14.55 14.06 3.06
C TRP A 39 15.75 14.18 4.00
N GLU A 40 16.93 14.52 3.48
CA GLU A 40 18.13 14.78 4.28
C GLU A 40 17.96 15.98 5.22
N GLU A 41 17.21 17.01 4.80
CA GLU A 41 16.86 18.17 5.61
C GLU A 41 15.72 17.91 6.61
N GLY A 42 15.16 16.69 6.67
CA GLY A 42 14.03 16.35 7.54
C GLY A 42 12.69 16.97 7.12
N LYS A 43 12.59 17.49 5.89
CA LYS A 43 11.40 18.17 5.34
C LYS A 43 10.49 17.25 4.52
N ALA A 44 10.77 15.94 4.50
CA ALA A 44 9.98 14.94 3.81
C ALA A 44 9.13 14.14 4.80
N THR A 45 7.87 13.88 4.44
CA THR A 45 6.93 13.11 5.27
C THR A 45 7.12 11.61 5.18
N SER A 46 7.84 11.12 4.17
CA SER A 46 8.09 9.70 3.96
C SER A 46 9.41 9.46 3.25
N GLU A 47 10.03 8.35 3.60
CA GLU A 47 11.23 7.84 2.95
C GLU A 47 10.85 7.07 1.69
N VAL A 48 11.51 7.37 0.57
CA VAL A 48 11.43 6.55 -0.64
C VAL A 48 12.51 5.49 -0.55
N ALA A 49 12.17 4.24 -0.85
CA ALA A 49 13.05 3.08 -0.68
C ALA A 49 14.45 3.18 -1.33
N ILE A 50 14.64 4.07 -2.31
CA ILE A 50 15.94 4.28 -2.98
C ILE A 50 16.86 5.28 -2.23
N TYR A 51 16.34 6.13 -1.34
CA TYR A 51 17.11 7.20 -0.70
C TYR A 51 18.27 6.72 0.18
N PRO A 52 18.14 5.66 1.00
CA PRO A 52 19.28 5.11 1.73
C PRO A 52 20.44 4.71 0.82
N TYR A 53 20.12 4.22 -0.38
CA TYR A 53 21.12 3.80 -1.37
C TYR A 53 21.74 4.98 -2.10
N PHE A 54 20.96 6.06 -2.36
CA PHE A 54 21.53 7.32 -2.84
C PHE A 54 22.50 7.91 -1.83
N LYS A 55 22.19 7.85 -0.53
CA LYS A 55 23.11 8.30 0.52
C LYS A 55 24.35 7.41 0.61
N LYS A 56 24.19 6.09 0.45
CA LYS A 56 25.29 5.12 0.53
C LYS A 56 26.28 5.23 -0.63
N TYR A 57 25.81 5.29 -1.86
CA TYR A 57 26.67 5.22 -3.06
C TYR A 57 26.84 6.59 -3.76
N GLY A 58 26.02 7.58 -3.42
CA GLY A 58 25.97 8.87 -4.10
C GLY A 58 24.87 8.92 -5.17
N PRO A 59 24.07 10.00 -5.25
CA PRO A 59 22.91 10.09 -6.16
C PRO A 59 23.27 10.20 -7.66
N TYR A 60 24.55 10.42 -7.98
CA TYR A 60 25.05 10.49 -9.36
C TYR A 60 25.55 9.14 -9.88
N GLU A 61 25.75 8.16 -9.00
CA GLU A 61 26.04 6.75 -9.34
C GLU A 61 24.80 5.99 -9.83
N PHE A 62 23.67 6.68 -9.94
CA PHE A 62 22.41 6.11 -10.38
C PHE A 62 21.96 6.68 -11.71
N LYS A 63 21.47 5.78 -12.58
CA LYS A 63 20.91 6.12 -13.89
C LYS A 63 19.46 5.67 -13.96
N ILE A 64 18.60 6.49 -14.56
CA ILE A 64 17.20 6.15 -14.86
C ILE A 64 17.14 5.57 -16.27
N LEU A 65 16.54 4.40 -16.40
CA LEU A 65 16.42 3.67 -17.66
C LEU A 65 14.94 3.39 -17.93
N LEU A 66 14.48 3.69 -19.14
CA LEU A 66 13.16 3.30 -19.59
C LEU A 66 13.07 1.78 -19.65
N ILE A 67 12.01 1.21 -19.08
CA ILE A 67 11.69 -0.21 -19.28
C ILE A 67 10.71 -0.35 -20.44
N LYS A 68 9.54 0.28 -20.32
CA LYS A 68 8.47 0.20 -21.32
C LYS A 68 7.50 1.37 -21.17
N GLN A 69 6.96 1.82 -22.30
CA GLN A 69 5.83 2.74 -22.35
C GLN A 69 4.53 1.97 -22.56
N TYR A 70 3.46 2.48 -21.97
CA TYR A 70 2.12 1.90 -22.04
C TYR A 70 1.11 3.00 -22.35
N GLU A 71 0.23 2.72 -23.30
CA GLU A 71 -1.01 3.46 -23.41
C GLU A 71 -1.95 2.98 -22.29
N VAL A 72 -2.39 3.91 -21.45
CA VAL A 72 -3.22 3.64 -20.28
C VAL A 72 -4.41 4.59 -20.23
N ALA A 73 -5.52 4.09 -19.70
CA ALA A 73 -6.73 4.87 -19.42
C ALA A 73 -6.52 5.79 -18.22
N ASP A 74 -5.85 5.32 -17.18
CA ASP A 74 -5.66 6.05 -15.93
C ASP A 74 -4.32 5.75 -15.23
N ARG A 75 -4.11 6.40 -14.08
CA ARG A 75 -2.93 6.18 -13.23
C ARG A 75 -2.93 4.79 -12.60
N ALA A 76 -4.09 4.23 -12.25
CA ALA A 76 -4.17 2.93 -11.58
C ALA A 76 -3.63 1.81 -12.49
N GLN A 77 -3.96 1.85 -13.78
CA GLN A 77 -3.42 0.93 -14.77
C GLN A 77 -1.91 1.06 -14.91
N LEU A 78 -1.36 2.28 -14.91
CA LEU A 78 0.08 2.49 -14.96
C LEU A 78 0.79 1.91 -13.72
N LEU A 79 0.22 2.12 -12.53
CA LEU A 79 0.76 1.52 -11.32
C LEU A 79 0.69 -0.02 -11.38
N ALA A 80 -0.33 -0.60 -12.01
CA ALA A 80 -0.42 -2.05 -12.17
C ALA A 80 0.76 -2.60 -12.99
N TYR A 81 1.14 -1.90 -14.06
CA TYR A 81 2.37 -2.23 -14.79
C TYR A 81 3.63 -2.05 -13.92
N GLU A 82 3.73 -0.97 -13.14
CA GLU A 82 4.83 -0.79 -12.18
C GLU A 82 4.96 -2.00 -11.23
N THR A 83 3.84 -2.48 -10.70
CA THR A 83 3.79 -3.66 -9.81
C THR A 83 4.29 -4.93 -10.52
N LEU A 84 3.88 -5.15 -11.77
CA LEU A 84 4.36 -6.28 -12.57
C LEU A 84 5.89 -6.25 -12.72
N TRP A 85 6.46 -5.07 -12.96
CA TRP A 85 7.91 -4.91 -13.09
C TRP A 85 8.66 -5.04 -11.75
N ILE A 86 8.10 -4.52 -10.64
CA ILE A 86 8.63 -4.77 -9.30
C ILE A 86 8.72 -6.28 -9.04
N ASN A 87 7.64 -7.02 -9.32
CA ASN A 87 7.60 -8.47 -9.15
C ASN A 87 8.62 -9.19 -10.05
N LYS A 88 8.77 -8.74 -11.29
CA LYS A 88 9.76 -9.29 -12.22
C LYS A 88 11.20 -9.11 -11.71
N PHE A 89 11.49 -7.99 -11.04
CA PHE A 89 12.81 -7.70 -10.47
C PHE A 89 12.92 -7.98 -8.97
N LYS A 90 12.03 -8.79 -8.38
CA LYS A 90 11.89 -8.96 -6.92
C LYS A 90 13.19 -9.26 -6.16
N LYS A 91 14.13 -9.98 -6.80
CA LYS A 91 15.45 -10.31 -6.21
C LYS A 91 16.32 -9.07 -5.99
N THR A 92 16.35 -8.14 -6.94
CA THR A 92 17.23 -6.96 -6.91
C THR A 92 16.48 -5.66 -6.63
N CYS A 93 15.16 -5.66 -6.73
CA CYS A 93 14.36 -4.46 -6.54
C CYS A 93 14.26 -4.08 -5.05
N VAL A 94 14.61 -2.85 -4.73
CA VAL A 94 14.52 -2.29 -3.37
C VAL A 94 13.10 -1.83 -3.04
N ASN A 95 12.25 -1.60 -4.05
CA ASN A 95 10.84 -1.28 -3.84
C ASN A 95 10.09 -2.57 -3.43
N LYS A 96 9.91 -2.80 -2.11
CA LYS A 96 9.34 -4.06 -1.59
C LYS A 96 7.81 -4.06 -1.54
N LEU A 97 7.20 -2.88 -1.42
CA LEU A 97 5.75 -2.74 -1.36
C LEU A 97 5.20 -2.37 -2.74
N PRO A 98 4.09 -2.98 -3.18
CA PRO A 98 3.43 -2.58 -4.40
C PRO A 98 2.90 -1.14 -4.25
N PRO A 99 2.90 -0.33 -5.32
CA PRO A 99 2.42 1.05 -5.29
C PRO A 99 0.93 1.19 -4.94
N PHE A 100 0.15 0.11 -4.98
CA PHE A 100 -1.22 0.07 -4.48
C PHE A 100 -1.57 -1.33 -3.96
N GLY A 101 -2.33 -1.38 -2.87
CA GLY A 101 -2.78 -2.62 -2.23
C GLY A 101 -4.13 -3.12 -2.75
N LEU A 102 -4.27 -3.46 -4.05
CA LEU A 102 -5.55 -3.99 -4.57
C LEU A 102 -5.95 -5.29 -3.85
N LEU A 103 -4.99 -6.18 -3.60
CA LEU A 103 -5.21 -7.45 -2.89
C LEU A 103 -5.59 -7.20 -1.43
N GLU A 104 -4.89 -6.30 -0.73
CA GLU A 104 -5.24 -5.95 0.64
C GLU A 104 -6.63 -5.34 0.74
N ARG A 105 -7.03 -4.48 -0.21
CA ARG A 105 -8.36 -3.88 -0.19
C ARG A 105 -9.44 -4.95 -0.37
N LYS A 106 -9.31 -5.85 -1.35
CA LYS A 106 -10.25 -6.96 -1.56
C LYS A 106 -10.31 -7.90 -0.36
N ASN A 107 -9.17 -8.20 0.26
CA ASN A 107 -9.10 -9.04 1.45
C ASN A 107 -9.77 -8.36 2.65
N ARG A 108 -9.54 -7.05 2.85
CA ARG A 108 -10.23 -6.24 3.87
C ARG A 108 -11.74 -6.21 3.63
N GLU A 109 -12.19 -5.98 2.39
CA GLU A 109 -13.61 -5.99 2.00
C GLU A 109 -14.26 -7.35 2.26
N ARG A 110 -13.57 -8.46 1.94
CA ARG A 110 -14.08 -9.82 2.23
C ARG A 110 -14.18 -10.07 3.73
N ALA A 111 -13.11 -9.81 4.48
CA ALA A 111 -13.10 -9.96 5.93
C ALA A 111 -14.21 -9.12 6.60
N GLN A 112 -14.45 -7.90 6.11
CA GLN A 112 -15.52 -7.04 6.62
C GLN A 112 -16.92 -7.59 6.33
N LYS A 113 -17.14 -8.19 5.14
CA LYS A 113 -18.39 -8.88 4.81
C LYS A 113 -18.61 -10.11 5.70
N ASP A 114 -17.57 -10.88 5.95
CA ASP A 114 -17.64 -12.08 6.80
C ASP A 114 -17.99 -11.70 8.24
N ILE A 115 -17.34 -10.67 8.80
CA ILE A 115 -17.67 -10.12 10.13
C ILE A 115 -19.12 -9.63 10.20
N MET A 116 -19.56 -8.88 9.18
CA MET A 116 -20.93 -8.36 9.12
C MET A 116 -21.97 -9.50 9.06
N THR A 117 -21.64 -10.59 8.36
CA THR A 117 -22.49 -11.77 8.25
C THR A 117 -22.61 -12.47 9.60
N LEU A 118 -21.50 -12.64 10.31
CA LEU A 118 -21.45 -13.18 11.67
C LEU A 118 -22.30 -12.37 12.66
N ILE A 119 -22.15 -11.03 12.64
CA ILE A 119 -22.95 -10.13 13.49
C ILE A 119 -24.45 -10.29 13.18
N LYS A 120 -24.82 -10.33 11.90
CA LYS A 120 -26.23 -10.52 11.49
C LYS A 120 -26.78 -11.86 11.98
N MET A 121 -26.03 -12.95 11.85
CA MET A 121 -26.42 -14.27 12.35
C MET A 121 -26.63 -14.29 13.86
N TYR A 122 -25.70 -13.70 14.63
CA TYR A 122 -25.82 -13.57 16.07
C TYR A 122 -27.09 -12.78 16.47
N LEU A 123 -27.34 -11.64 15.82
CA LEU A 123 -28.53 -10.84 16.08
C LEU A 123 -29.82 -11.60 15.75
N MET A 124 -29.88 -12.32 14.63
CA MET A 124 -31.06 -13.12 14.26
C MET A 124 -31.33 -14.26 15.26
N ARG A 125 -30.29 -14.92 15.77
CA ARG A 125 -30.43 -15.98 16.78
C ARG A 125 -31.00 -15.46 18.10
N ASN A 126 -30.56 -14.27 18.52
CA ASN A 126 -30.97 -13.64 19.77
C ASN A 126 -32.26 -12.79 19.65
N ALA A 127 -32.70 -12.46 18.43
CA ALA A 127 -33.96 -11.76 18.18
C ALA A 127 -35.19 -12.59 18.59
N SER A 128 -35.07 -13.92 18.61
CA SER A 128 -36.08 -14.85 19.14
C SER A 128 -36.37 -14.66 20.64
N ASN A 129 -35.48 -13.96 21.37
CA ASN A 129 -35.57 -13.74 22.82
C ASN A 129 -35.83 -12.27 23.22
N THR A 130 -35.99 -11.33 22.28
CA THR A 130 -36.10 -9.91 22.62
C THR A 130 -37.12 -9.15 21.77
N THR A 131 -38.36 -9.14 22.25
CA THR A 131 -39.44 -8.23 21.83
C THR A 131 -39.20 -6.81 22.36
N SER A 132 -38.03 -6.18 22.17
CA SER A 132 -37.85 -4.75 22.55
C SER A 132 -36.55 -4.10 22.06
N TYR A 133 -36.22 -4.14 20.77
CA TYR A 133 -35.19 -3.22 20.24
C TYR A 133 -35.58 -2.65 18.88
N LYS A 134 -36.71 -1.93 18.84
CA LYS A 134 -36.82 -0.81 17.91
C LYS A 134 -36.05 0.35 18.54
N LYS A 135 -35.19 0.98 17.75
CA LYS A 135 -34.61 2.32 17.96
C LYS A 135 -33.26 2.42 18.68
N ILE A 136 -32.19 1.81 18.16
CA ILE A 136 -30.84 2.38 18.32
C ILE A 136 -30.08 2.28 16.99
N GLY A 137 -29.68 3.44 16.45
CA GLY A 137 -29.00 3.58 15.16
C GLY A 137 -27.60 2.96 15.15
N LEU A 138 -27.52 1.68 14.82
CA LEU A 138 -26.29 0.88 14.81
C LEU A 138 -25.41 1.03 13.55
N TYR A 139 -25.67 2.01 12.68
CA TYR A 139 -24.87 2.21 11.46
C TYR A 139 -23.58 3.01 11.63
N LYS A 140 -23.15 3.33 12.87
CA LYS A 140 -21.94 4.15 13.12
C LYS A 140 -21.14 3.72 14.37
N MET A 141 -20.64 2.48 14.43
CA MET A 141 -19.59 2.14 15.39
C MET A 141 -18.25 1.87 14.68
N PRO A 142 -17.17 2.61 15.03
CA PRO A 142 -15.82 2.26 14.60
C PRO A 142 -15.37 0.94 15.25
N ILE A 143 -14.59 0.17 14.50
CA ILE A 143 -14.21 -1.25 14.70
C ILE A 143 -13.48 -1.55 16.03
N VAL A 144 -13.16 -0.56 16.85
CA VAL A 144 -12.21 -0.69 17.96
C VAL A 144 -12.78 -1.46 19.17
N ASN A 145 -14.10 -1.58 19.32
CA ASN A 145 -14.70 -2.11 20.56
C ASN A 145 -15.16 -3.57 20.54
N VAL A 146 -14.97 -4.32 19.45
CA VAL A 146 -15.42 -5.74 19.40
C VAL A 146 -14.52 -6.66 20.24
N ALA A 147 -13.23 -6.32 20.40
CA ALA A 147 -12.28 -7.13 21.17
C ALA A 147 -12.52 -7.13 22.70
N VAL A 148 -13.31 -6.20 23.23
CA VAL A 148 -13.56 -6.09 24.68
C VAL A 148 -14.69 -7.03 25.14
N MET A 149 -15.58 -7.45 24.24
CA MET A 149 -16.74 -8.27 24.59
C MET A 149 -16.44 -9.78 24.69
N THR A 150 -15.33 -10.26 24.10
CA THR A 150 -14.97 -11.70 24.15
C THR A 150 -14.17 -12.12 25.39
N ASN A 151 -13.81 -11.18 26.27
CA ASN A 151 -12.98 -11.46 27.46
C ASN A 151 -13.77 -11.53 28.78
N LEU A 152 -15.10 -11.54 28.76
CA LEU A 152 -15.93 -11.59 29.97
C LEU A 152 -16.51 -12.97 30.31
N GLU A 153 -16.31 -14.00 29.49
CA GLU A 153 -16.80 -15.37 29.78
C GLU A 153 -15.72 -16.32 30.34
N GLY A 154 -14.57 -15.79 30.77
CA GLY A 154 -13.41 -16.57 31.22
C GLY A 154 -13.10 -16.53 32.73
N LYS A 155 -14.09 -16.28 33.60
CA LYS A 155 -13.90 -16.39 35.06
C LYS A 155 -15.01 -17.23 35.69
N HIS A 156 -14.71 -18.51 35.93
CA HIS A 156 -14.88 -19.24 37.18
C HIS A 156 -14.63 -20.75 36.94
N ILE A 157 -14.33 -21.48 38.03
CA ILE A 157 -13.83 -22.87 38.14
C ILE A 157 -12.29 -22.90 38.05
N THR A 158 -11.52 -23.08 39.13
CA THR A 158 -11.71 -23.77 40.43
C THR A 158 -11.31 -22.91 41.61
#